data_AF-A0A534NRS9-F1
#
_entry.id   AF-A0A534NRS9-F1
#
_cell.length_a   1.000
_cell.length_b   1.000
_cell.length_c   1.000
_cell.angle_alpha   90.00
_cell.angle_beta   90.00
_cell.angle_gamma   90.00
#
_symmetry.space_group_name_H-M   'P 1'
#
loop_
_entity.id
_entity.type
_entity.pdbx_description
1 polymer ?
#
loop_
_entity_poly.entity_id
_entity_poly.type
_entity_poly.pdbx_seq_one_letter_code
_entity_poly.pdbx_strand_id
1 'polypeptide(L)' 'MQLIREDRAIDYQGASGPCDYDANGNIVAQLARFRVDGQFVDVEKFDCVSNRECPPIRRVSGK' A
#
# COMPACT_ATOMS: atom_id res chain seq x y z
N MET A 1 -21.22 5.08 13.97
CA MET A 1 -21.98 6.31 13.63
C MET A 1 -21.82 7.44 14.64
N GLN A 2 -21.12 7.26 15.77
CA GLN A 2 -20.95 8.33 16.77
C GLN A 2 -20.02 9.45 16.28
N LEU A 3 -18.89 9.13 15.64
CA LEU A 3 -17.92 10.12 15.13
C LEU A 3 -18.49 11.06 14.05
N ILE A 4 -19.32 10.54 13.14
CA ILE A 4 -20.01 11.34 12.10
C ILE A 4 -20.98 12.34 12.73
N ARG A 5 -21.66 11.94 13.82
CA ARG A 5 -22.61 12.81 14.53
C ARG A 5 -21.93 13.92 15.32
N GLU A 6 -20.65 13.76 15.65
CA GLU A 6 -19.85 14.69 16.44
C GLU A 6 -19.01 15.64 15.55
N ASP A 7 -19.18 15.59 14.23
CA ASP A 7 -18.40 16.36 13.23
C ASP A 7 -16.88 16.23 13.42
N ARG A 8 -16.44 15.05 13.88
CA ARG A 8 -15.03 14.76 14.10
C ARG A 8 -14.43 14.12 12.87
N ALA A 9 -13.20 14.53 12.53
CA ALA A 9 -12.41 13.87 11.51
C ALA A 9 -12.31 12.36 11.80
N ILE A 10 -12.63 11.54 10.80
CA ILE A 10 -12.55 10.09 10.88
C ILE A 10 -11.31 9.68 10.11
N ASP A 11 -10.36 9.06 10.80
CA ASP A 11 -9.24 8.38 10.16
C ASP A 11 -9.75 7.03 9.61
N TYR A 12 -10.35 7.07 8.42
CA TYR A 12 -10.86 5.87 7.75
C TYR A 12 -9.72 5.17 7.01
N GLN A 13 -9.22 4.07 7.58
CA GLN A 13 -8.31 3.17 6.89
C GLN A 13 -9.12 2.21 6.02
N GLY A 14 -8.99 2.36 4.69
CA GLY A 14 -9.60 1.46 3.72
C GLY A 14 -8.87 0.10 3.66
N ALA A 15 -9.28 -0.76 2.72
CA ALA A 15 -8.69 -2.10 2.53
C ALA A 15 -7.19 -2.09 2.21
N SER A 16 -6.64 -0.93 1.83
CA SER A 16 -5.21 -0.69 1.61
C SER A 16 -4.40 -0.61 2.91
N GLY A 17 -5.03 -0.43 4.07
CA GLY A 17 -4.34 -0.05 5.30
C GLY A 17 -3.91 1.42 5.29
N PRO A 18 -2.95 1.82 6.14
CA PRO A 18 -2.39 3.17 6.17
C PRO A 18 -1.77 3.56 4.82
N CYS A 19 -2.08 4.78 4.36
CA CYS A 19 -1.50 5.37 3.15
C CYS A 19 -0.79 6.66 3.51
N ASP A 20 0.50 6.76 3.19
CA ASP A 20 1.25 8.01 3.24
C ASP A 20 1.18 8.72 1.88
N TYR A 21 1.46 10.02 1.86
CA TYR A 21 1.44 10.82 0.63
C TYR A 21 2.72 11.66 0.51
N ASP A 22 3.23 11.79 -0.72
CA ASP A 22 4.33 12.70 -1.02
C ASP A 22 3.85 14.17 -1.13
N ALA A 23 4.79 15.10 -1.35
CA ALA A 23 4.48 16.53 -1.47
C ALA A 23 3.60 16.89 -2.68
N ASN A 24 3.46 16.00 -3.66
CA ASN A 24 2.59 16.17 -4.82
C ASN A 24 1.21 15.53 -4.62
N GLY A 25 0.97 14.89 -3.46
CA GLY A 25 -0.25 14.15 -3.17
C GLY A 25 -0.30 12.75 -3.76
N ASN A 26 0.83 12.20 -4.21
CA ASN A 26 0.88 10.80 -4.66
C ASN A 26 0.96 9.86 -3.46
N ILE A 27 0.34 8.68 -3.56
CA ILE A 27 0.42 7.65 -2.53
C ILE A 27 1.85 7.10 -2.45
N VAL A 28 2.38 7.07 -1.23
CA VAL A 28 3.57 6.32 -0.83
C VAL A 28 3.08 5.21 0.09
N ALA A 29 3.20 3.95 -0.35
CA ALA A 29 2.63 2.82 0.35
C ALA A 29 3.60 1.65 0.45
N GLN A 30 3.35 0.77 1.42
CA GLN A 30 4.00 -0.52 1.47
C GLN A 30 3.43 -1.41 0.35
N LEU A 31 4.32 -2.04 -0.42
CA LEU A 31 3.93 -2.93 -1.51
C LEU A 31 4.20 -4.38 -1.10
N ALA A 32 3.28 -5.28 -1.41
CA ALA A 32 3.50 -6.72 -1.29
C ALA A 32 3.45 -7.35 -2.68
N ARG A 33 4.50 -8.08 -3.05
CA ARG A 33 4.48 -8.95 -4.21
C ARG A 33 3.92 -10.30 -3.79
N PHE A 34 2.84 -10.72 -4.43
CA PHE A 34 2.24 -12.03 -4.19
C PHE A 34 2.46 -12.97 -5.36
N ARG A 35 2.41 -14.27 -5.06
CA ARG A 35 2.19 -15.33 -6.05
C ARG A 35 0.82 -15.95 -5.79
N VAL A 36 0.23 -16.53 -6.82
CA VAL A 36 -1.04 -17.26 -6.71
C VAL A 36 -0.78 -18.74 -7.02
N ASP A 37 -1.06 -19.59 -6.04
CA ASP A 37 -1.00 -21.05 -6.17
C ASP A 37 -2.12 -21.66 -5.32
N GLY A 38 -3.33 -21.70 -5.87
CA GLY A 38 -4.57 -22.02 -5.14
C GLY A 38 -5.00 -20.98 -4.08
N GLN A 39 -4.06 -20.17 -3.60
CA GLN A 39 -4.24 -19.06 -2.66
C GLN A 39 -3.20 -17.96 -2.91
N PHE A 40 -3.49 -16.75 -2.43
CA PHE A 40 -2.53 -15.65 -2.41
C PHE A 40 -1.46 -15.90 -1.35
N VAL A 41 -0.20 -15.83 -1.74
CA VAL A 41 0.94 -15.93 -0.82
C VAL A 41 1.86 -14.74 -1.03
N ASP A 42 2.07 -13.94 0.01
CA ASP A 42 3.07 -12.88 0.02
C ASP A 42 4.46 -13.49 -0.19
N VAL A 43 5.17 -13.03 -1.21
CA VAL A 43 6.53 -13.46 -1.57
C VAL A 43 7.55 -12.44 -1.09
N GLU A 44 7.21 -11.15 -1.14
CA GLU A 44 8.10 -10.07 -0.73
C GLU A 44 7.30 -8.84 -0.32
N LYS A 45 7.82 -8.06 0.63
CA LYS A 45 7.24 -6.80 1.09
C LYS A 45 8.27 -5.69 0.95
N PHE A 46 7.82 -4.55 0.46
CA PHE A 46 8.64 -3.36 0.21
C PHE A 46 8.07 -2.21 1.02
N ASP A 47 8.91 -1.59 1.84
CA ASP A 47 8.57 -0.40 2.59
C ASP A 47 8.99 0.85 1.81
N CYS A 48 8.13 1.28 0.88
CA CYS A 48 8.36 2.52 0.12
C CYS A 48 8.20 3.79 0.96
N VAL A 49 7.71 3.66 2.20
CA VAL A 49 7.51 4.79 3.12
C VAL A 49 8.83 5.15 3.78
N SER A 50 9.48 4.15 4.40
CA SER A 50 10.77 4.35 5.08
C SER A 50 11.96 4.38 4.11
N ASN A 51 11.84 3.75 2.94
CA ASN A 51 12.89 3.72 1.92
C ASN A 51 12.34 4.10 0.53
N ARG A 52 12.71 5.30 0.05
CA ARG A 52 12.28 5.81 -1.27
C ARG A 52 12.85 5.00 -2.45
N GLU A 53 13.85 4.16 -2.22
CA GLU A 53 14.36 3.21 -3.24
C GLU A 53 13.47 1.97 -3.29
N CYS A 54 12.21 2.15 -3.68
CA CYS A 54 11.39 1.00 -4.03
C CYS A 54 11.88 0.41 -5.36
N PRO A 55 12.01 -0.92 -5.47
CA PRO A 55 12.75 -1.52 -6.58
C PRO A 55 12.13 -1.15 -7.93
N PRO A 56 12.95 -0.70 -8.91
CA PRO A 56 12.47 -0.38 -10.23
C PRO A 56 11.89 -1.65 -10.87
N ILE A 57 10.71 -1.54 -11.48
CA ILE A 57 10.02 -2.62 -12.17
C ILE A 57 10.98 -3.29 -13.16
N ARG A 58 11.52 -4.45 -12.80
CA ARG A 58 12.16 -5.32 -13.79
C ARG A 58 11.02 -5.98 -14.55
N ARG A 59 10.91 -5.68 -15.85
CA ARG A 59 10.00 -6.39 -16.76
C ARG A 59 10.17 -7.89 -16.51
N VAL A 60 9.11 -8.55 -16.06
CA VAL A 60 9.09 -10.01 -15.99
C VAL A 60 9.01 -10.48 -17.44
N SER A 61 10.17 -10.76 -18.06
CA SER A 61 10.19 -11.66 -19.21
C SER A 61 9.91 -13.06 -18.67
N GLY A 62 8.69 -13.54 -18.89
CA GLY A 62 8.32 -14.92 -18.65
C GLY A 62 7.70 -15.49 -19.92
N LYS A 63 8.38 -16.48 -20.49
CA LYS A 63 7.90 -17.36 -21.56
C LYS A 63 6.70 -18.20 -21.10
#